data_AF-X1NER8-F1
#
_entry.id   AF-X1NER8-F1
#
_cell.length_a   1.000
_cell.length_b   1.000
_cell.length_c   1.000
_cell.angle_alpha   90.00
_cell.angle_beta   90.00
_cell.angle_gamma   90.00
#
_symmetry.space_group_name_H-M   'P 1'
#
loop_
_entity.id
_entity.type
_entity.pdbx_description
1 polymer ?
#
loop_
_entity_poly.entity_id
_entity_poly.type
_entity_poly.pdbx_seq_one_letter_code
_entity_poly.pdbx_strand_id
1 'polypeptide(L)'
;MNPLKGADAVLITILAGGTDVWQHDIIIPKRYGVDINIGDTRGPAGVFRALRTIPVMLGIVKDMEKYCPGAILLNYTNPMVMLCRAMQRESFIKLSGLCHSVQGTATMLADWIGAPYNEITYTCAGIN
;
A
#
# COMPACT_ATOMS: atom_id res chain seq x y z
N MET A 1 -23.20 -13.39 -4.77
CA MET A 1 -23.15 -12.95 -3.36
C MET A 1 -22.15 -11.81 -3.28
N ASN A 2 -22.46 -10.68 -2.65
CA ASN A 2 -21.50 -9.58 -2.53
C ASN A 2 -20.52 -9.91 -1.39
N PRO A 3 -19.20 -10.03 -1.65
CA PRO A 3 -18.22 -10.44 -0.64
C PRO A 3 -18.04 -9.42 0.50
N LEU A 4 -18.48 -8.17 0.33
CA LEU A 4 -18.39 -7.13 1.35
C LEU A 4 -19.52 -7.19 2.37
N LYS A 5 -20.66 -7.80 2.03
CA LYS A 5 -21.86 -7.72 2.87
C LYS A 5 -21.61 -8.41 4.21
N GLY A 6 -21.60 -7.62 5.29
CA GLY A 6 -21.38 -8.11 6.66
C GLY A 6 -19.94 -8.44 7.00
N ALA A 7 -18.96 -7.99 6.20
CA ALA A 7 -17.55 -8.15 6.54
C ALA A 7 -17.17 -7.27 7.75
N ASP A 8 -16.31 -7.79 8.64
CA ASP A 8 -15.70 -7.03 9.74
C ASP A 8 -14.35 -6.40 9.35
N ALA A 9 -13.70 -6.96 8.33
CA ALA A 9 -12.45 -6.47 7.78
C ALA A 9 -12.39 -6.71 6.26
N VAL A 10 -11.69 -5.82 5.55
CA VAL A 10 -11.44 -5.92 4.11
C VAL A 10 -9.95 -5.77 3.86
N LEU A 11 -9.31 -6.80 3.33
CA LEU A 11 -7.90 -6.81 2.98
C LEU A 11 -7.72 -6.48 1.49
N ILE A 12 -6.90 -5.49 1.17
CA ILE A 12 -6.63 -5.08 -0.22
C ILE A 12 -5.17 -5.36 -0.59
N THR A 13 -4.98 -6.24 -1.58
CA THR A 13 -3.68 -6.71 -2.09
C THR A 13 -3.68 -6.74 -3.62
N ILE A 14 -4.15 -5.66 -4.25
CA ILE A 14 -4.37 -5.62 -5.71
C ILE A 14 -3.19 -5.02 -6.46
N LEU A 15 -3.08 -5.36 -7.75
CA LEU A 15 -2.29 -4.61 -8.72
C LEU A 15 -3.27 -3.99 -9.72
N ALA A 16 -3.41 -2.66 -9.71
CA ALA A 16 -4.24 -1.97 -10.69
C ALA A 16 -3.45 -1.80 -12.00
N GLY A 17 -3.81 -2.64 -12.97
CA GLY A 17 -3.03 -2.89 -14.20
C GLY A 17 -2.32 -4.23 -14.14
N GLY A 18 -1.79 -4.70 -15.27
CA GLY A 18 -0.92 -5.88 -15.30
C GLY A 18 0.56 -5.50 -15.17
N THR A 19 1.43 -6.51 -15.14
CA THR A 19 2.89 -6.32 -15.14
C THR A 19 3.39 -5.70 -16.45
N ASP A 20 2.67 -5.91 -17.54
CA ASP A 20 2.85 -5.25 -18.84
C ASP A 20 2.69 -3.73 -18.74
N VAL A 21 1.71 -3.25 -17.97
CA VAL A 21 1.51 -1.82 -17.70
C VAL A 21 2.62 -1.30 -16.78
N TRP A 22 2.92 -2.04 -15.70
CA TRP A 22 3.98 -1.64 -14.76
C TRP A 22 5.36 -1.53 -15.43
N GLN A 23 5.66 -2.36 -16.42
CA GLN A 23 6.91 -2.27 -17.19
C GLN A 23 7.13 -0.86 -17.75
N HIS A 24 6.06 -0.19 -18.21
CA HIS A 24 6.13 1.19 -18.72
C HIS A 24 6.48 2.22 -17.66
N ASP A 25 6.09 2.00 -16.40
CA ASP A 25 6.47 2.86 -15.28
C ASP A 25 8.00 2.85 -15.05
N ILE A 26 8.71 1.81 -15.52
CA ILE A 26 10.16 1.66 -15.37
C ILE A 26 10.90 2.07 -16.65
N ILE A 27 10.52 1.51 -17.81
CA ILE A 27 11.29 1.72 -19.04
C ILE A 27 11.13 3.14 -19.60
N ILE A 28 10.00 3.80 -19.35
CA ILE A 28 9.78 5.17 -19.84
C ILE A 28 10.70 6.14 -19.08
N PRO A 29 10.69 6.24 -17.74
CA PRO A 29 11.62 7.12 -17.02
C PRO A 29 13.10 6.83 -17.32
N LYS A 30 13.46 5.55 -17.51
CA LYS A 30 14.83 5.16 -17.86
C LYS A 30 15.34 5.79 -19.15
N ARG A 31 14.48 5.95 -20.17
CA ARG A 31 14.83 6.66 -21.42
C ARG A 31 15.16 8.14 -21.21
N TYR A 32 14.73 8.72 -20.10
CA TYR A 32 15.02 10.11 -19.72
C TYR A 32 16.10 10.20 -18.63
N GLY A 33 16.88 9.13 -18.40
CA GLY A 33 17.96 9.11 -17.42
C GLY A 33 17.51 8.91 -15.97
N VAL A 34 16.24 8.56 -15.73
CA VAL A 34 15.71 8.26 -14.39
C VAL A 34 15.59 6.75 -14.25
N ASP A 35 16.65 6.10 -13.74
CA ASP A 35 16.65 4.66 -13.49
C ASP A 35 16.02 4.33 -12.12
N ILE A 36 15.04 3.44 -12.12
CA ILE A 36 14.20 3.13 -10.94
C ILE A 36 14.20 1.62 -10.74
N ASN A 37 14.45 1.17 -9.51
CA ASN A 37 14.52 -0.25 -9.20
C ASN A 37 13.12 -0.93 -9.20
N ILE A 38 12.22 -0.52 -8.30
CA ILE A 38 10.88 -1.13 -8.14
C ILE A 38 9.77 -0.26 -8.73
N GLY A 39 9.83 1.06 -8.49
CA GLY A 39 8.88 2.03 -9.07
C GLY A 39 7.43 1.89 -8.61
N ASP A 40 7.15 1.20 -7.51
CA ASP A 40 5.78 0.99 -7.02
C ASP A 40 5.29 2.08 -6.05
N THR A 41 6.20 2.88 -5.49
CA THR A 41 5.89 3.78 -4.37
C THR A 41 6.17 5.25 -4.68
N ARG A 42 7.34 5.56 -5.24
CA ARG A 42 7.84 6.95 -5.41
C ARG A 42 8.35 7.21 -6.82
N GLY A 43 8.66 8.48 -7.10
CA GLY A 43 9.13 8.94 -8.41
C GLY A 43 8.03 8.91 -9.47
N PRO A 44 8.38 9.13 -10.75
CA PRO A 44 7.42 9.09 -11.86
C PRO A 44 6.61 7.80 -11.87
N ALA A 45 7.27 6.66 -11.67
CA ALA A 45 6.64 5.35 -11.61
C ALA A 45 5.53 5.27 -10.54
N GLY A 46 5.84 5.67 -9.31
CA GLY A 46 4.88 5.69 -8.20
C GLY A 46 3.71 6.65 -8.44
N VAL A 47 3.95 7.82 -9.06
CA VAL A 47 2.90 8.80 -9.38
C VAL A 47 1.93 8.25 -10.40
N PHE A 48 2.42 7.71 -11.52
CA PHE A 48 1.55 7.13 -12.56
C PHE A 48 0.79 5.91 -12.04
N ARG A 49 1.43 5.09 -11.20
CA ARG A 49 0.76 4.00 -10.50
C ARG A 49 -0.34 4.49 -9.56
N ALA A 50 -0.11 5.56 -8.79
CA ALA A 50 -1.12 6.17 -7.94
C ALA A 50 -2.34 6.61 -8.76
N LEU A 51 -2.11 7.34 -9.87
CA LEU A 51 -3.17 7.84 -10.74
C LEU A 51 -4.06 6.73 -11.30
N ARG A 52 -3.48 5.57 -11.64
CA ARG A 52 -4.26 4.40 -12.09
C ARG A 52 -5.00 3.69 -10.96
N THR A 53 -4.43 3.68 -9.76
CA THR A 53 -4.92 2.86 -8.65
C THR A 53 -5.96 3.58 -7.80
N ILE A 54 -5.83 4.91 -7.61
CA ILE A 54 -6.75 5.71 -6.77
C ILE A 54 -8.22 5.50 -7.14
N PRO A 55 -8.65 5.58 -8.42
CA PRO A 55 -10.06 5.39 -8.77
C PRO A 55 -10.62 4.03 -8.35
N VAL A 56 -9.79 2.96 -8.45
CA VAL A 56 -10.17 1.61 -8.03
C VAL A 56 -10.35 1.56 -6.50
N MET A 57 -9.40 2.13 -5.76
CA MET A 57 -9.46 2.18 -4.30
C MET A 57 -10.66 2.97 -3.81
N LEU A 58 -10.99 4.09 -4.47
CA LEU A 58 -12.18 4.89 -4.18
C LEU A 58 -13.47 4.12 -4.44
N GLY A 59 -13.55 3.32 -5.52
CA GLY A 59 -14.67 2.42 -5.76
C GLY A 59 -14.87 1.41 -4.62
N ILE A 60 -13.77 0.80 -4.15
CA ILE A 60 -13.82 -0.18 -3.05
C ILE A 60 -14.35 0.47 -1.75
N VAL A 61 -13.83 1.63 -1.35
CA VAL A 61 -14.32 2.27 -0.12
C VAL A 61 -15.78 2.72 -0.25
N LYS A 62 -16.24 3.15 -1.44
CA LYS A 62 -17.65 3.47 -1.67
C LYS A 62 -18.56 2.25 -1.56
N ASP A 63 -18.11 1.09 -2.02
CA ASP A 63 -18.83 -0.16 -1.80
C ASP A 63 -18.81 -0.56 -0.31
N MET A 64 -17.69 -0.39 0.39
CA MET A 64 -17.62 -0.64 1.83
C MET A 64 -18.57 0.25 2.63
N GLU A 65 -18.69 1.54 2.29
CA GLU A 65 -19.65 2.46 2.92
C GLU A 65 -21.09 1.93 2.85
N LYS A 66 -21.44 1.22 1.77
CA LYS A 66 -22.77 0.65 1.56
C LYS A 66 -22.96 -0.71 2.22
N TYR A 67 -21.98 -1.60 2.13
CA TYR A 67 -22.16 -3.03 2.47
C TYR A 67 -21.56 -3.43 3.82
N CYS A 68 -20.56 -2.71 4.31
CA CYS A 68 -19.87 -2.99 5.57
C CYS A 68 -19.23 -1.72 6.17
N PRO A 69 -20.01 -0.67 6.50
CA PRO A 69 -19.47 0.62 6.97
C PRO A 69 -18.72 0.52 8.31
N GLY A 70 -18.93 -0.55 9.09
CA GLY A 70 -18.21 -0.82 10.34
C GLY A 70 -16.88 -1.58 10.16
N ALA A 71 -16.56 -2.05 8.96
CA ALA A 71 -15.36 -2.83 8.71
C ALA A 71 -14.09 -1.99 8.75
N ILE A 72 -12.98 -2.60 9.17
CA ILE A 72 -11.65 -2.02 8.99
C ILE A 72 -11.07 -2.40 7.61
N LEU A 73 -10.58 -1.43 6.86
CA LEU A 73 -9.82 -1.65 5.63
C LEU A 73 -8.32 -1.80 5.97
N LEU A 74 -7.73 -2.91 5.55
CA LEU A 74 -6.30 -3.20 5.67
C LEU A 74 -5.66 -3.17 4.27
N ASN A 75 -4.83 -2.17 3.99
CA ASN A 75 -4.26 -1.98 2.66
C ASN A 75 -2.77 -2.38 2.59
N TYR A 76 -2.46 -3.33 1.72
CA TYR A 76 -1.08 -3.66 1.30
C TYR A 76 -0.72 -3.10 -0.08
N THR A 77 -1.69 -2.57 -0.83
CA THR A 77 -1.44 -2.07 -2.18
C THR A 77 -0.60 -0.79 -2.15
N ASN A 78 0.46 -0.76 -2.96
CA ASN A 78 1.26 0.43 -3.23
C ASN A 78 0.71 1.26 -4.39
N PRO A 79 0.91 2.59 -4.39
CA PRO A 79 1.73 3.38 -3.45
C PRO A 79 0.99 3.76 -2.17
N MET A 80 1.34 3.12 -1.05
CA MET A 80 0.47 3.04 0.13
C MET A 80 0.05 4.40 0.68
N VAL A 81 1.02 5.32 0.86
CA VAL A 81 0.74 6.66 1.42
C VAL A 81 -0.21 7.46 0.54
N MET A 82 0.00 7.44 -0.78
CA MET A 82 -0.88 8.17 -1.72
C MET A 82 -2.29 7.57 -1.75
N LEU A 83 -2.40 6.24 -1.75
CA LEU A 83 -3.69 5.55 -1.77
C LEU A 83 -4.47 5.74 -0.46
N CYS A 84 -3.82 5.53 0.68
CA CYS A 84 -4.44 5.71 1.99
C CYS A 84 -4.90 7.17 2.17
N ARG A 85 -4.07 8.14 1.79
CA ARG A 85 -4.43 9.56 1.86
C ARG A 85 -5.61 9.92 0.95
N ALA A 86 -5.69 9.34 -0.25
CA ALA A 86 -6.82 9.56 -1.15
C ALA A 86 -8.12 9.00 -0.56
N MET A 87 -8.10 7.75 -0.09
CA MET A 87 -9.27 7.12 0.54
C MET A 87 -9.73 7.86 1.80
N GLN A 88 -8.81 8.28 2.67
CA GLN A 88 -9.12 9.03 3.90
C GLN A 88 -9.75 10.41 3.63
N ARG A 89 -9.51 11.01 2.46
CA ARG A 89 -10.11 12.28 2.07
C ARG A 89 -11.55 12.13 1.57
N GLU A 90 -11.84 11.00 0.94
CA GLU A 90 -13.10 10.79 0.22
C GLU A 90 -14.08 9.85 0.94
N SER A 91 -13.66 9.24 2.05
CA SER A 91 -14.44 8.23 2.77
C SER A 91 -14.25 8.30 4.28
N PHE A 92 -15.30 7.89 5.02
CA PHE A 92 -15.27 7.72 6.47
C PHE A 92 -14.81 6.31 6.91
N ILE A 93 -14.54 5.39 5.98
CA ILE A 93 -14.11 4.03 6.30
C ILE A 93 -12.82 4.05 7.12
N LYS A 94 -12.84 3.34 8.24
CA LYS A 94 -11.65 3.16 9.08
C LYS A 94 -10.63 2.33 8.31
N LEU A 95 -9.45 2.90 8.07
CA LEU A 95 -8.42 2.24 7.27
C LEU A 95 -7.02 2.32 7.90
N SER A 96 -6.21 1.30 7.63
CA SER A 96 -4.79 1.24 7.99
C SER A 96 -3.98 0.69 6.82
N GLY A 97 -2.85 1.34 6.53
CA GLY A 97 -1.86 0.84 5.57
C GLY A 97 -0.85 -0.06 6.26
N LEU A 98 -0.55 -1.21 5.65
CA LEU A 98 0.36 -2.22 6.18
C LEU A 98 1.58 -2.40 5.27
N CYS A 99 2.77 -2.30 5.85
CA CYS A 99 4.05 -2.62 5.20
C CYS A 99 4.90 -3.48 6.14
N HIS A 100 5.86 -4.22 5.58
CA HIS A 100 6.73 -5.16 6.30
C HIS A 100 8.18 -4.69 6.43
N SER A 101 8.53 -3.51 5.85
CA SER A 101 9.92 -3.02 5.80
C SER A 101 10.53 -2.78 7.18
N VAL A 102 9.74 -2.24 8.11
CA VAL A 102 10.19 -1.94 9.48
C VAL A 102 10.46 -3.23 10.25
N GLN A 103 9.57 -4.21 10.16
CA GLN A 103 9.69 -5.51 10.79
C GLN A 103 10.93 -6.23 10.25
N GLY A 104 11.11 -6.25 8.91
CA GLY A 104 12.29 -6.84 8.28
C GLY A 104 13.60 -6.19 8.72
N THR A 105 13.62 -4.86 8.81
CA THR A 105 14.80 -4.13 9.30
C THR A 105 15.07 -4.43 10.77
N ALA A 106 14.04 -4.46 11.62
CA ALA A 106 14.18 -4.77 13.03
C ALA A 106 14.71 -6.20 13.25
N THR A 107 14.21 -7.19 12.49
CA THR A 107 14.73 -8.57 12.54
C THR A 107 16.20 -8.63 12.14
N MET A 108 16.58 -7.97 11.04
CA MET A 108 17.98 -7.91 10.60
C MET A 108 18.91 -7.27 11.66
N LEU A 109 18.45 -6.21 12.32
CA LEU A 109 19.22 -5.56 13.39
C LEU A 109 19.33 -6.44 14.65
N ALA A 110 18.27 -7.18 15.01
CA ALA A 110 18.30 -8.14 16.12
C ALA A 110 19.34 -9.24 15.88
N ASP A 111 19.36 -9.78 14.67
CA ASP A 111 20.31 -10.83 14.26
C ASP A 111 21.77 -10.33 14.35
N TRP A 112 22.03 -9.08 13.93
CA TRP A 112 23.38 -8.51 13.96
C TRP A 112 23.94 -8.29 15.37
N ILE A 113 23.08 -8.04 16.36
CA ILE A 113 23.49 -7.87 17.75
C ILE A 113 23.38 -9.17 18.56
N GLY A 114 22.90 -10.27 17.96
CA GLY A 114 22.72 -11.56 18.61
C GLY A 114 21.57 -11.60 19.63
N ALA A 115 20.58 -10.72 19.51
CA ALA A 115 19.44 -10.66 20.41
C ALA A 115 18.22 -11.39 19.84
N PRO A 116 17.43 -12.12 20.65
CA PRO A 116 16.14 -12.64 20.21
C PRO A 116 15.20 -11.52 19.76
N TYR A 117 14.49 -11.70 18.63
CA TYR A 117 13.61 -10.67 18.09
C TYR A 117 12.50 -10.23 19.07
N ASN A 118 12.00 -11.15 19.90
CA ASN A 118 11.00 -10.87 20.93
C ASN A 118 11.53 -10.12 22.15
N GLU A 119 12.85 -9.89 22.22
CA GLU A 119 13.52 -9.11 23.28
C GLU A 119 13.93 -7.71 22.82
N ILE A 120 13.75 -7.38 21.53
CA ILE A 120 14.04 -6.05 21.01
C ILE A 120 12.78 -5.18 20.97
N THR A 121 12.96 -3.89 21.28
CA THR A 121 11.95 -2.86 21.08
C THR A 121 12.53 -1.76 20.21
N TYR A 122 11.72 -1.20 19.32
CA TYR A 122 12.16 -0.15 18.41
C TYR A 122 11.06 0.91 18.24
N THR A 123 11.51 2.16 18.07
CA THR A 123 10.66 3.27 17.66
C THR A 123 10.89 3.51 16.17
N CYS A 124 9.82 3.55 15.39
CA CYS A 124 9.87 3.85 13.96
C CYS A 124 8.93 5.02 13.64
N ALA A 125 9.42 5.96 12.83
CA ALA A 125 8.64 7.07 12.32
C ALA A 125 9.10 7.39 10.89
N GLY A 126 8.14 7.76 10.03
CA GLY A 126 8.38 8.05 8.63
C GLY A 126 7.12 7.86 7.80
N ILE A 127 7.30 7.80 6.48
CA ILE A 127 6.27 7.40 5.54
C ILE A 127 6.72 6.13 4.82
N ASN A 128 5.76 5.39 4.27
CA ASN A 128 6.07 4.32 3.33
C ASN A 128 6.70 4.87 2.04
#